data_AF-A0A0N5B4Y0-F1
#
_entry.id   AF-A0A0N5B4Y0-F1
#
_cell.length_a   1.000
_cell.length_b   1.000
_cell.length_c   1.000
_cell.angle_alpha   90.00
_cell.angle_beta   90.00
_cell.angle_gamma   90.00
#
_symmetry.space_group_name_H-M   'P 1'
#
loop_
_entity.id
_entity.type
_entity.pdbx_description
1 polymer ?
#
loop_
_entity_poly.entity_id
_entity_poly.type
_entity_poly.pdbx_seq_one_letter_code
_entity_poly.pdbx_strand_id
1 'polypeptide(L)'
;MIKRIKEELRLLIDEKENIFDKESKDNILKKHDEMEFTEKFDFNDISGVLLMETCYKDIGISESENIKEVLKNIESLSKLNHTFRSCGYNIFKVNEYIDDFVHSNAFYYSILNLFSISSNSLNHEKFLIIIPNKVDGDSFNMYNLFKH
;
A
#
# COMPACT_ATOMS: atom_id res chain seq x y z
N MET A 1 -3.73 -17.47 4.27
CA MET A 1 -4.62 -16.45 3.67
C MET A 1 -4.38 -16.28 2.18
N ILE A 2 -3.17 -15.91 1.74
CA ILE A 2 -2.81 -15.73 0.31
C ILE A 2 -3.19 -16.93 -0.56
N LYS A 3 -2.82 -18.15 -0.13
CA LYS A 3 -3.19 -19.38 -0.83
C LYS A 3 -4.69 -19.50 -1.09
N ARG A 4 -5.51 -19.15 -0.09
CA ARG A 4 -6.98 -19.15 -0.19
C ARG A 4 -7.48 -18.06 -1.15
N ILE A 5 -6.93 -16.84 -1.10
CA ILE A 5 -7.26 -15.77 -2.06
C ILE A 5 -7.01 -16.23 -3.49
N LYS A 6 -5.86 -16.88 -3.74
CA LYS A 6 -5.52 -17.42 -5.05
C LYS A 6 -6.50 -18.51 -5.51
N GLU A 7 -6.82 -19.45 -4.63
CA GLU A 7 -7.77 -20.52 -4.94
C GLU A 7 -9.18 -19.98 -5.26
N GLU A 8 -9.66 -19.01 -4.49
CA GLU A 8 -10.99 -18.42 -4.67
C GLU A 8 -11.09 -17.60 -5.96
N LEU A 9 -10.06 -16.80 -6.29
CA LEU A 9 -10.04 -16.07 -7.56
C LEU A 9 -9.99 -17.01 -8.77
N ARG A 10 -9.27 -18.13 -8.66
CA ARG A 10 -9.24 -19.16 -9.70
C ARG A 10 -10.62 -19.76 -9.94
N LEU A 11 -11.34 -20.11 -8.86
CA LEU A 11 -12.72 -20.59 -8.95
C LEU A 11 -13.64 -19.57 -9.64
N LEU A 12 -13.54 -18.28 -9.28
CA LEU A 12 -14.32 -17.22 -9.92
C LEU A 12 -14.03 -17.08 -11.42
N ILE A 13 -12.77 -17.23 -11.84
CA ILE A 13 -12.40 -17.21 -13.27
C ILE A 13 -13.00 -18.42 -13.98
N ASP A 14 -12.95 -19.60 -13.35
CA ASP A 14 -13.51 -20.83 -13.91
C ASP A 14 -15.04 -20.78 -14.03
N GLU A 15 -15.75 -20.20 -13.05
CA GLU A 15 -17.20 -20.02 -13.09
C GLU A 15 -17.67 -19.05 -14.18
N LYS A 16 -16.80 -18.15 -14.65
CA LYS A 16 -17.10 -17.14 -15.68
C LYS A 16 -16.70 -17.59 -17.08
N GLU A 17 -16.84 -18.88 -17.38
CA GLU A 17 -16.38 -19.56 -18.61
C GLU A 17 -16.87 -18.89 -19.92
N ASN A 18 -18.01 -18.20 -19.89
CA ASN A 18 -18.60 -17.55 -21.08
C ASN A 18 -18.14 -16.11 -21.32
N ILE A 19 -17.30 -15.53 -20.45
CA ILE A 19 -16.85 -14.12 -20.57
C ILE A 19 -15.54 -14.01 -21.37
N PHE A 20 -14.65 -14.99 -21.19
CA PHE A 20 -13.32 -14.98 -21.78
C PHE A 20 -13.20 -16.10 -22.80
N ASP A 21 -12.58 -15.83 -23.94
CA ASP A 21 -12.09 -16.91 -24.79
C ASP A 21 -10.98 -17.70 -24.08
N LYS A 22 -10.65 -18.87 -24.63
CA LYS A 22 -9.67 -19.78 -24.02
C LYS A 22 -8.29 -19.13 -23.85
N GLU A 23 -7.83 -18.37 -24.83
CA GLU A 23 -6.51 -17.73 -24.78
C GLU A 23 -6.46 -16.65 -23.69
N SER A 24 -7.50 -15.81 -23.63
CA SER A 24 -7.68 -14.82 -22.56
C SER A 24 -7.72 -15.47 -21.18
N LYS A 25 -8.44 -16.60 -21.04
CA LYS A 25 -8.52 -17.36 -19.78
C LYS A 25 -7.17 -17.92 -19.35
N ASP A 26 -6.44 -18.55 -20.27
CA ASP A 26 -5.11 -19.12 -20.00
C ASP A 26 -4.11 -18.03 -19.58
N ASN A 27 -4.17 -16.85 -20.23
CA ASN A 27 -3.32 -15.70 -19.89
C ASN A 27 -3.63 -15.12 -18.50
N ILE A 28 -4.91 -14.98 -18.14
CA ILE A 28 -5.31 -14.50 -16.82
C ILE A 28 -4.89 -15.49 -15.74
N LEU A 29 -5.11 -16.79 -15.94
CA LEU A 29 -4.71 -17.84 -15.00
C LEU A 29 -3.20 -17.88 -14.81
N LYS A 30 -2.42 -17.75 -15.89
CA LYS A 30 -0.96 -17.66 -15.81
C LYS A 30 -0.53 -16.45 -14.97
N LYS A 31 -1.07 -15.25 -15.27
CA LYS A 31 -0.76 -14.02 -14.53
C LYS A 31 -1.14 -14.14 -13.06
N HIS A 32 -2.28 -14.75 -12.77
CA HIS A 32 -2.74 -15.02 -11.40
C HIS A 32 -1.80 -15.97 -10.64
N ASP A 33 -1.40 -17.07 -11.26
CA ASP A 33 -0.54 -18.07 -10.65
C ASP A 33 0.87 -17.48 -10.38
N GLU A 34 1.38 -16.67 -11.30
CA GLU A 34 2.66 -15.93 -11.21
C GLU A 34 2.61 -14.72 -10.27
N MET A 35 1.44 -14.32 -9.76
CA MET A 35 1.31 -13.13 -8.91
C MET A 35 2.07 -13.31 -7.59
N GLU A 36 2.95 -12.36 -7.28
CA GLU A 36 3.66 -12.33 -6.01
C GLU A 36 2.80 -11.62 -4.95
N PHE A 37 2.90 -12.07 -3.70
CA PHE A 37 2.24 -11.45 -2.55
C PHE A 37 3.29 -11.06 -1.54
N THR A 38 3.27 -9.81 -1.11
CA THR A 38 4.21 -9.27 -0.12
C THR A 38 3.51 -8.47 0.95
N GLU A 39 4.06 -8.51 2.16
CA GLU A 39 3.69 -7.58 3.23
C GLU A 39 4.55 -6.31 3.19
N LYS A 40 5.56 -6.28 2.30
CA LYS A 40 6.39 -5.10 2.08
C LYS A 40 5.58 -4.05 1.33
N PHE A 41 4.91 -3.23 2.12
CA PHE A 41 3.98 -2.21 1.65
C PHE A 41 4.68 -0.95 1.14
N ASP A 42 5.79 -0.59 1.78
CA ASP A 42 6.62 0.54 1.41
C ASP A 42 7.94 0.05 0.80
N PHE A 43 8.11 0.25 -0.51
CA PHE A 43 9.33 -0.18 -1.21
C PHE A 43 10.55 0.66 -0.85
N ASN A 44 10.32 1.93 -0.49
CA ASN A 44 11.37 2.90 -0.21
C ASN A 44 11.64 3.04 1.29
N ASP A 45 10.91 2.30 2.13
CA ASP A 45 10.99 2.33 3.60
C ASP A 45 10.79 3.75 4.17
N ILE A 46 10.03 4.59 3.47
CA ILE A 46 9.72 5.99 3.83
C ILE A 46 9.00 6.05 5.18
N SER A 47 8.15 5.06 5.46
CA SER A 47 7.43 4.85 6.72
C SER A 47 8.24 4.07 7.77
N GLY A 48 9.46 3.66 7.44
CA GLY A 48 10.35 2.94 8.34
C GLY A 48 10.74 3.79 9.54
N VAL A 49 10.55 3.26 10.76
CA VAL A 49 10.82 3.98 12.01
C VAL A 49 12.26 4.51 12.06
N LEU A 50 13.24 3.68 11.71
CA LEU A 50 14.66 4.05 11.72
C LEU A 50 14.98 5.18 10.72
N LEU A 51 14.38 5.12 9.52
CA LEU A 51 14.57 6.16 8.52
C LEU A 51 13.93 7.47 8.97
N MET A 52 12.72 7.41 9.55
CA MET A 52 12.03 8.58 10.07
C MET A 52 12.77 9.22 11.25
N GLU A 53 13.28 8.43 12.20
CA GLU A 53 14.12 8.92 13.29
C GLU A 53 15.37 9.63 12.78
N THR A 54 16.01 9.07 11.75
CA THR A 54 17.17 9.68 11.10
C THR A 54 16.76 10.99 10.41
N CYS A 55 15.64 10.98 9.68
CA CYS A 55 15.14 12.14 8.97
C CYS A 55 14.76 13.30 9.91
N TYR A 56 14.16 13.03 11.06
CA TYR A 56 13.87 14.07 12.06
C TYR A 56 15.17 14.68 12.62
N LYS A 57 16.17 13.84 12.92
CA LYS A 57 17.49 14.32 13.35
C LYS A 57 18.17 15.18 12.28
N ASP A 58 18.13 14.77 11.03
CA ASP A 58 18.77 15.47 9.90
C ASP A 58 18.15 16.86 9.64
N ILE A 59 16.85 17.02 9.89
CA ILE A 59 16.19 18.34 9.78
C ILE A 59 16.27 19.15 11.08
N GLY A 60 17.06 18.70 12.06
CA GLY A 60 17.31 19.42 13.30
C GLY A 60 16.18 19.33 14.32
N ILE A 61 15.38 18.27 14.29
CA ILE A 61 14.38 17.95 15.31
C ILE A 61 14.92 16.80 16.16
N SER A 62 15.22 17.08 17.43
CA SER A 62 15.68 16.08 18.39
C SER A 62 14.68 15.84 19.53
N GLU A 63 14.66 14.62 20.09
CA GLU A 63 13.79 14.26 21.22
C GLU A 63 14.07 15.06 22.50
N SER A 64 15.27 15.64 22.61
CA SER A 64 15.71 16.43 23.77
C SER A 64 15.22 17.88 23.78
N GLU A 65 14.59 18.35 22.71
CA GLU A 65 14.10 19.72 22.59
C GLU A 65 12.78 19.95 23.35
N ASN A 66 12.58 21.17 23.84
CA ASN A 66 11.29 21.58 24.38
C ASN A 66 10.22 21.51 23.29
N ILE A 67 9.06 20.92 23.59
CA ILE A 67 7.94 20.80 22.64
C ILE A 67 7.57 22.12 21.94
N LYS A 68 7.69 23.27 22.61
CA LYS A 68 7.44 24.58 22.00
C LYS A 68 8.44 24.92 20.90
N GLU A 69 9.69 24.53 21.09
CA GLU A 69 10.78 24.76 20.14
C GLU A 69 10.66 23.81 18.95
N VAL A 70 10.33 22.53 19.21
CA VAL A 70 10.00 21.56 18.17
C VAL A 70 8.85 22.05 17.28
N LEU A 71 7.74 22.52 17.86
CA LEU A 71 6.61 23.04 17.08
C LEU A 71 6.99 24.25 16.23
N LYS A 72 7.80 25.17 16.78
CA LYS A 72 8.30 26.33 16.05
C LYS A 72 9.22 25.93 14.88
N ASN A 73 10.08 24.93 15.10
CA ASN A 73 10.97 24.39 14.09
C ASN A 73 10.18 23.71 12.97
N ILE A 74 9.19 22.86 13.32
CA ILE A 74 8.28 22.23 12.35
C ILE A 74 7.56 23.29 11.51
N GLU A 75 6.99 24.33 12.12
CA GLU A 75 6.28 25.38 11.40
C GLU A 75 7.20 26.20 10.48
N SER A 76 8.45 26.41 10.89
CA SER A 76 9.44 27.07 10.05
C SER A 76 9.84 26.18 8.86
N LEU A 77 10.13 24.90 9.12
CA LEU A 77 10.54 23.93 8.12
C LEU A 77 9.42 23.64 7.11
N SER A 78 8.16 23.63 7.53
CA SER A 78 7.02 23.39 6.62
C SER A 78 6.84 24.49 5.56
N LYS A 79 7.43 25.66 5.77
CA LYS A 79 7.37 26.81 4.84
C LYS A 79 8.53 26.81 3.84
N LEU A 80 9.51 25.92 3.99
CA LEU A 80 10.67 25.84 3.11
C LEU A 80 10.39 24.97 1.88
N ASN A 81 11.00 25.35 0.76
CA ASN A 81 11.05 24.48 -0.42
C ASN A 81 12.15 23.45 -0.24
N HIS A 82 11.76 22.27 0.24
CA HIS A 82 12.67 21.14 0.41
C HIS A 82 13.11 20.57 -0.94
N THR A 83 14.36 20.11 -1.01
CA THR A 83 14.88 19.42 -2.19
C THR A 83 14.11 18.13 -2.43
N PHE A 84 13.73 17.86 -3.68
CA PHE A 84 13.05 16.63 -4.08
C PHE A 84 13.74 15.39 -3.49
N ARG A 85 12.96 14.50 -2.86
CA ARG A 85 13.40 13.27 -2.15
C ARG A 85 14.29 13.47 -0.91
N SER A 86 14.47 14.69 -0.41
CA SER A 86 15.06 14.90 0.91
C SER A 86 14.09 14.49 2.04
N CYS A 87 14.62 14.28 3.24
CA CYS A 87 13.81 14.01 4.44
C CYS A 87 12.72 15.08 4.66
N GLY A 88 13.08 16.37 4.58
CA GLY A 88 12.11 17.44 4.70
C GLY A 88 11.03 17.39 3.61
N TYR A 89 11.42 17.04 2.37
CA TYR A 89 10.44 16.90 1.29
C TYR A 89 9.42 15.78 1.56
N ASN A 90 9.88 14.61 2.00
CA ASN A 90 9.01 13.47 2.29
C ASN A 90 8.13 13.72 3.52
N ILE A 91 8.71 14.29 4.60
CA ILE A 91 7.99 14.59 5.86
C ILE A 91 6.91 15.65 5.64
N PHE A 92 7.19 16.73 4.93
CA PHE A 92 6.24 17.84 4.77
C PHE A 92 5.26 17.65 3.61
N LYS A 93 5.41 16.59 2.80
CA LYS A 93 4.46 16.16 1.78
C LYS A 93 3.85 14.80 2.12
N VAL A 94 3.31 14.69 3.35
CA VAL A 94 2.70 13.47 3.89
C VAL A 94 1.72 12.83 2.91
N ASN A 95 0.82 13.62 2.32
CA ASN A 95 -0.21 13.11 1.40
C ASN A 95 0.37 12.49 0.12
N GLU A 96 1.58 12.86 -0.29
CA GLU A 96 2.22 12.33 -1.50
C GLU A 96 3.09 11.11 -1.21
N TYR A 97 3.65 10.97 0.00
CA TYR A 97 4.73 10.00 0.27
C TYR A 97 4.52 9.10 1.49
N ILE A 98 3.61 9.45 2.40
CA ILE A 98 3.47 8.78 3.70
C ILE A 98 2.04 8.27 3.91
N ASP A 99 1.02 9.05 3.52
CA ASP A 99 -0.39 8.77 3.83
C ASP A 99 -0.80 7.37 3.34
N ASP A 100 -0.46 7.03 2.10
CA ASP A 100 -0.73 5.71 1.53
C ASP A 100 -0.16 4.56 2.39
N PHE A 101 1.01 4.76 3.01
CA PHE A 101 1.82 3.75 3.73
C PHE A 101 1.56 3.65 5.23
N VAL A 102 0.94 4.66 5.85
CA VAL A 102 0.66 4.67 7.30
C VAL A 102 -0.69 4.01 7.61
N HIS A 103 -1.60 3.92 6.65
CA HIS A 103 -2.92 3.31 6.84
C HIS A 103 -2.94 1.79 6.56
N SER A 104 -4.00 1.14 7.03
CA SER A 104 -4.34 -0.23 6.62
C SER A 104 -4.79 -0.23 5.17
N ASN A 105 -3.91 -0.64 4.25
CA ASN A 105 -4.13 -0.53 2.82
C ASN A 105 -3.51 -1.70 2.05
N ALA A 106 -3.93 -1.87 0.79
CA ALA A 106 -3.47 -2.91 -0.12
C ALA A 106 -3.34 -2.35 -1.55
N PHE A 107 -2.29 -2.75 -2.25
CA PHE A 107 -1.98 -2.28 -3.60
C PHE A 107 -1.68 -3.45 -4.53
N TYR A 108 -2.00 -3.26 -5.81
CA TYR A 108 -1.57 -4.16 -6.87
C TYR A 108 -0.74 -3.40 -7.90
N TYR A 109 0.50 -3.82 -8.08
CA TYR A 109 1.45 -3.24 -9.01
C TYR A 109 1.44 -4.06 -10.30
N SER A 110 0.66 -3.63 -11.28
CA SER A 110 0.40 -4.37 -12.52
C SER A 110 1.66 -4.70 -13.34
N ILE A 111 2.66 -3.81 -13.31
CA ILE A 111 3.95 -4.00 -14.00
C ILE A 111 4.77 -5.13 -13.36
N LEU A 112 4.73 -5.23 -12.03
CA LEU A 112 5.46 -6.23 -11.26
C LEU A 112 4.66 -7.51 -11.04
N ASN A 113 3.37 -7.51 -11.38
CA ASN A 113 2.42 -8.55 -11.01
C ASN A 113 2.47 -8.87 -9.50
N LEU A 114 2.54 -7.81 -8.68
CA LEU A 114 2.80 -7.88 -7.25
C LEU A 114 1.61 -7.30 -6.48
N PHE A 115 1.05 -8.09 -5.58
CA PHE A 115 0.08 -7.64 -4.59
C PHE A 115 0.79 -7.35 -3.28
N SER A 116 0.65 -6.13 -2.78
CA SER A 116 1.20 -5.72 -1.50
C SER A 116 0.10 -5.34 -0.51
N ILE A 117 0.31 -5.65 0.76
CA ILE A 117 -0.64 -5.37 1.83
C ILE A 117 0.10 -4.93 3.08
N SER A 118 -0.38 -3.89 3.76
CA SER A 118 0.22 -3.47 5.02
C SER A 118 -0.09 -4.49 6.12
N SER A 119 0.91 -4.80 6.96
CA SER A 119 0.74 -5.77 8.06
C SER A 119 -0.39 -5.39 9.03
N ASN A 120 -0.66 -4.09 9.21
CA ASN A 120 -1.80 -3.60 10.00
C ASN A 120 -3.16 -4.01 9.41
N SER A 121 -3.25 -4.21 8.10
CA SER A 121 -4.46 -4.70 7.44
C SER A 121 -4.76 -6.16 7.76
N LEU A 122 -3.73 -6.97 8.04
CA LEU A 122 -3.86 -8.39 8.37
C LEU A 122 -4.35 -8.64 9.80
N ASN A 123 -4.11 -7.68 10.71
CA ASN A 123 -4.52 -7.76 12.11
C ASN A 123 -6.01 -7.46 12.34
N HIS A 124 -6.70 -6.92 11.33
CA HIS A 124 -8.14 -6.65 11.42
C HIS A 124 -8.94 -7.85 10.89
N GLU A 125 -9.88 -8.35 11.69
CA GLU A 125 -10.83 -9.43 11.31
C GLU A 125 -11.59 -9.13 10.00
N LYS A 126 -11.66 -7.86 9.59
CA LYS A 126 -12.30 -7.39 8.36
C LYS A 126 -11.59 -7.86 7.08
N PHE A 127 -10.31 -8.23 7.13
CA PHE A 127 -9.58 -8.67 5.93
C PHE A 127 -10.10 -10.00 5.37
N LEU A 128 -10.68 -10.84 6.23
CA LEU A 128 -11.30 -12.12 5.85
C LEU A 128 -12.63 -11.96 5.08
N ILE A 129 -13.17 -10.75 4.96
CA ILE A 129 -14.50 -10.47 4.36
C ILE A 129 -14.40 -10.03 2.88
N ILE A 130 -13.20 -9.75 2.36
CA ILE A 130 -12.99 -9.28 0.96
C ILE A 130 -12.77 -10.46 -0.02
N ILE A 131 -13.42 -11.60 0.24
CA ILE A 131 -13.59 -12.69 -0.73
C ILE A 131 -15.09 -13.01 -0.69
N PRO A 132 -15.76 -12.88 -1.84
CA PRO A 132 -16.92 -12.04 -2.01
C PRO A 132 -18.09 -12.46 -1.13
N ASN A 133 -18.39 -11.67 -0.11
CA ASN A 133 -19.76 -11.53 0.37
C ASN A 133 -20.07 -10.04 0.45
N LYS A 134 -20.44 -9.50 -0.72
CA LYS A 134 -21.35 -8.36 -0.91
C LYS A 134 -21.18 -7.24 0.14
N VAL A 135 -20.39 -6.21 -0.15
CA VAL A 135 -20.30 -5.03 0.72
C VAL A 135 -20.49 -3.75 -0.08
N ASP A 136 -21.36 -2.92 0.47
CA ASP A 136 -21.69 -1.57 0.07
C ASP A 136 -20.46 -0.64 0.05
N GLY A 137 -20.48 0.31 -0.89
CA GLY A 137 -19.89 1.65 -0.78
C GLY A 137 -18.37 1.78 -0.77
N ASP A 138 -17.70 1.24 0.23
CA ASP A 138 -16.36 1.71 0.65
C ASP A 138 -15.34 0.57 0.85
N SER A 139 -15.47 -0.55 0.14
CA SER A 139 -14.56 -1.70 0.28
C SER A 139 -13.90 -2.11 -1.05
N PHE A 140 -12.61 -2.45 -0.92
CA PHE A 140 -11.66 -2.81 -1.98
C PHE A 140 -12.25 -3.87 -2.92
N ASN A 141 -12.56 -3.45 -4.16
CA ASN A 141 -13.15 -4.33 -5.16
C ASN A 141 -12.06 -4.90 -6.08
N MET A 142 -11.63 -6.13 -5.80
CA MET A 142 -10.62 -6.85 -6.59
C MET A 142 -11.01 -7.01 -8.07
N TYR A 143 -12.31 -6.89 -8.40
CA TYR A 143 -12.82 -6.92 -9.78
C TYR A 143 -12.32 -5.75 -10.65
N ASN A 144 -11.95 -4.61 -10.06
CA ASN A 144 -11.44 -3.47 -10.83
C ASN A 144 -9.97 -3.63 -11.24
N LEU A 145 -9.25 -4.63 -10.70
CA LEU A 145 -7.83 -4.87 -11.03
C LEU A 145 -7.61 -5.45 -12.44
N PHE A 146 -8.65 -5.98 -13.07
CA PHE A 146 -8.57 -6.61 -14.39
C PHE A 146 -9.21 -5.78 -15.51
N LYS A 147 -9.51 -4.50 -15.24
CA LYS A 147 -10.14 -3.58 -16.19
C LYS A 147 -9.14 -2.58 -16.78
N HIS A 148 -8.00 -3.02 -17.32
CA HIS A 148 -7.14 -2.20 -18.18
C HIS A 148 -6.45 -3.06 -19.23
#